data_AF-A0A7D9DV30-F1
#
_entry.id   AF-A0A7D9DV30-F1
#
_cell.length_a   1.000
_cell.length_b   1.000
_cell.length_c   1.000
_cell.angle_alpha   90.00
_cell.angle_beta   90.00
_cell.angle_gamma   90.00
#
_symmetry.space_group_name_H-M   'P 1'
#
loop_
_entity.id
_entity.type
_entity.pdbx_description
1 polymer ?
#
loop_
_entity_poly.entity_id
_entity_poly.type
_entity_poly.pdbx_seq_one_letter_code
_entity_poly.pdbx_strand_id
1 'polypeptide(L)'
;MKDRLDTLKEINLPIWLTEVDIVEKDPHKRAISLENVMRVGFSHPSVHGIILWCFWNLKCWRGPYTGLVDGDNFTLTEAGRVYQDLRRQWTTSEVLTASEVFKHEEVFKFRGFH
;
A
#
# COMPACT_ATOMS: atom_id res chain seq x y z
N MET A 1 9.68 2.82 -11.86
CA MET A 1 8.23 2.76 -11.55
C MET A 1 7.58 4.13 -11.71
N LYS A 2 8.04 5.18 -11.00
CA LYS A 2 7.49 6.54 -11.10
C LYS A 2 7.29 7.04 -12.54
N ASP A 3 8.31 6.98 -13.39
CA ASP A 3 8.19 7.47 -14.78
C ASP A 3 7.10 6.76 -15.61
N ARG A 4 6.84 5.48 -15.31
CA ARG A 4 5.75 4.73 -15.94
C ARG A 4 4.38 5.20 -15.43
N LEU A 5 4.27 5.49 -14.13
CA LEU A 5 3.06 6.09 -13.56
C LEU A 5 2.81 7.49 -14.12
N ASP A 6 3.87 8.30 -14.25
CA ASP A 6 3.81 9.63 -14.86
C ASP A 6 3.35 9.54 -16.33
N THR A 7 3.82 8.54 -17.08
CA THR A 7 3.34 8.31 -18.46
C THR A 7 1.86 7.91 -18.49
N LEU A 8 1.44 6.99 -17.62
CA LEU A 8 0.05 6.53 -17.56
C LEU A 8 -0.89 7.63 -17.07
N LYS A 9 -0.42 8.54 -16.21
CA LYS A 9 -1.19 9.69 -15.73
C LYS A 9 -1.74 10.55 -16.86
N GLU A 10 -1.03 10.66 -17.99
CA GLU A 10 -1.45 11.47 -19.14
C GLU A 10 -2.81 11.04 -19.72
N ILE A 11 -3.23 9.79 -19.50
CA ILE A 11 -4.55 9.29 -19.93
C ILE A 11 -5.69 9.76 -19.00
N ASN A 12 -5.37 10.39 -17.87
CA ASN A 12 -6.29 10.92 -16.87
C ASN A 12 -7.30 9.89 -16.32
N LEU A 13 -6.90 8.62 -16.24
CA LEU A 13 -7.68 7.55 -15.61
C LEU A 13 -7.03 7.10 -14.29
N PRO A 14 -7.83 6.65 -13.31
CA PRO A 14 -7.31 6.04 -12.09
C PRO A 14 -6.40 4.84 -12.38
N ILE A 15 -5.25 4.77 -11.72
CA ILE A 15 -4.31 3.65 -11.81
C ILE A 15 -4.48 2.74 -10.60
N TRP A 16 -4.61 1.45 -10.86
CA TRP A 16 -4.59 0.39 -9.85
C TRP A 16 -3.40 -0.53 -10.11
N LEU A 17 -2.60 -0.78 -9.08
CA LEU A 17 -1.55 -1.79 -9.14
C LEU A 17 -2.17 -3.11 -8.69
N THR A 18 -2.62 -3.94 -9.63
CA THR A 18 -3.57 -5.04 -9.33
C THR A 18 -2.93 -6.34 -8.85
N GLU A 19 -1.65 -6.57 -9.15
CA GLU A 19 -0.98 -7.86 -8.89
C GLU A 19 0.44 -7.63 -8.37
N VAL A 20 0.58 -6.81 -7.33
CA VAL A 20 1.90 -6.51 -6.76
C VAL A 20 2.40 -7.72 -5.97
N ASP A 21 3.49 -8.31 -6.42
CA ASP A 21 4.30 -9.25 -5.65
C ASP A 21 5.79 -8.89 -5.78
N ILE A 22 6.57 -9.24 -4.75
CA ILE A 22 8.02 -9.01 -4.71
C ILE A 22 8.68 -10.36 -4.48
N VAL A 23 9.43 -10.83 -5.46
CA VAL A 23 10.21 -12.07 -5.38
C VAL A 23 11.66 -11.71 -5.14
N GLU A 24 12.13 -11.93 -3.92
CA GLU A 24 13.51 -11.68 -3.51
C GLU A 24 13.86 -12.61 -2.35
N LYS A 25 14.99 -13.33 -2.48
CA LYS A 25 15.44 -14.34 -1.52
C LYS A 25 15.91 -13.72 -0.22
N ASP A 26 16.55 -12.56 -0.31
CA ASP A 26 17.00 -11.79 0.84
C ASP A 26 15.79 -11.08 1.51
N PRO A 27 15.41 -11.46 2.75
CA PRO A 27 14.24 -10.89 3.41
C PRO A 27 14.28 -9.37 3.55
N HIS A 28 15.47 -8.80 3.76
CA HIS A 28 15.66 -7.36 3.96
C HIS A 28 15.51 -6.61 2.65
N LYS A 29 16.12 -7.11 1.56
CA LYS A 29 15.93 -6.52 0.22
C LYS A 29 14.49 -6.61 -0.26
N ARG A 30 13.80 -7.71 0.07
CA ARG A 30 12.38 -7.89 -0.21
C ARG A 30 11.53 -6.86 0.54
N ALA A 31 11.83 -6.62 1.81
CA ALA A 31 11.15 -5.61 2.63
C ALA A 31 11.36 -4.19 2.07
N ILE A 32 12.61 -3.81 1.74
CA ILE A 32 12.93 -2.52 1.11
C ILE A 32 12.20 -2.36 -0.23
N SER A 33 12.17 -3.41 -1.04
CA SER A 33 11.51 -3.37 -2.35
C SER A 33 10.01 -3.17 -2.22
N LEU A 34 9.37 -3.85 -1.27
CA LEU A 34 7.95 -3.63 -0.97
C LEU A 34 7.70 -2.21 -0.47
N GLU A 35 8.53 -1.70 0.45
CA GLU A 35 8.42 -0.32 0.95
C GLU A 35 8.49 0.69 -0.19
N ASN A 36 9.48 0.54 -1.08
CA ASN A 36 9.66 1.43 -2.23
C ASN A 36 8.44 1.41 -3.17
N VAL A 37 7.90 0.22 -3.49
CA VAL A 37 6.70 0.11 -4.33
C VAL A 37 5.49 0.78 -3.67
N MET A 38 5.27 0.54 -2.39
CA MET A 38 4.14 1.12 -1.64
C MET A 38 4.27 2.64 -1.52
N ARG A 39 5.46 3.16 -1.18
CA ARG A 39 5.71 4.60 -1.07
C ARG A 39 5.61 5.30 -2.42
N VAL A 40 6.16 4.74 -3.49
CA VAL A 40 6.06 5.32 -4.84
C VAL A 40 4.62 5.27 -5.35
N GLY A 41 3.93 4.14 -5.14
CA GLY A 41 2.53 4.00 -5.50
C GLY A 41 1.65 5.03 -4.81
N PHE A 42 1.61 5.04 -3.48
CA PHE A 42 0.72 5.95 -2.74
C PHE A 42 1.13 7.41 -2.77
N SER A 43 2.39 7.75 -3.07
CA SER A 43 2.79 9.16 -3.30
C SER A 43 2.35 9.69 -4.66
N HIS A 44 1.98 8.82 -5.60
CA HIS A 44 1.57 9.25 -6.94
C HIS A 44 0.06 9.57 -6.98
N PRO A 45 -0.35 10.79 -7.37
CA PRO A 45 -1.73 11.25 -7.23
C PRO A 45 -2.75 10.51 -8.09
N SER A 46 -2.33 9.84 -9.18
CA SER A 46 -3.23 9.03 -10.01
C SER A 46 -3.35 7.57 -9.57
N VAL A 47 -2.58 7.13 -8.56
CA VAL A 47 -2.71 5.78 -8.01
C VAL A 47 -3.81 5.79 -6.96
N HIS A 48 -4.81 4.93 -7.16
CA HIS A 48 -6.01 4.87 -6.31
C HIS A 48 -6.06 3.61 -5.43
N GLY A 49 -5.25 2.60 -5.74
CA GLY A 49 -5.18 1.37 -4.95
C GLY A 49 -4.01 0.48 -5.33
N ILE A 50 -3.61 -0.36 -4.38
CA ILE A 50 -2.58 -1.39 -4.55
C ILE A 50 -3.15 -2.71 -4.03
N ILE A 51 -3.16 -3.73 -4.88
CA ILE A 51 -3.57 -5.09 -4.53
C ILE A 51 -2.32 -5.96 -4.52
N LEU A 52 -2.02 -6.54 -3.34
CA LEU A 52 -0.93 -7.49 -3.19
C LEU A 52 -1.40 -8.87 -3.63
N TRP A 53 -0.66 -9.48 -4.55
CA TRP A 53 -1.05 -10.76 -5.13
C TRP A 53 -0.68 -11.95 -4.24
N CYS A 54 0.43 -11.82 -3.50
CA CYS A 54 0.91 -12.87 -2.62
C CYS A 54 0.89 -12.40 -1.16
N PHE A 55 -0.11 -12.88 -0.42
CA PHE A 55 -0.21 -12.70 1.03
C PHE A 55 0.65 -13.72 1.78
N TRP A 56 0.53 -15.00 1.43
CA TRP A 56 1.15 -16.12 2.15
C TRP A 56 2.16 -16.85 1.25
N ASN A 57 3.38 -17.02 1.74
CA ASN A 57 4.46 -17.60 0.94
C ASN A 57 4.21 -19.05 0.51
N LEU A 58 3.56 -19.88 1.33
CA LEU A 58 3.23 -21.27 0.99
C LEU A 58 2.12 -21.39 -0.06
N LYS A 59 1.42 -20.29 -0.36
CA LYS A 59 0.33 -20.20 -1.35
C LYS A 59 0.53 -19.08 -2.35
N CYS A 60 1.78 -18.79 -2.72
CA CYS A 60 2.09 -17.88 -3.82
C CYS A 60 2.51 -18.65 -5.08
N TRP A 61 2.01 -18.21 -6.23
CA TRP A 61 2.32 -18.80 -7.54
C TRP A 61 3.80 -18.65 -7.95
N ARG A 62 4.52 -17.66 -7.41
CA ARG A 62 5.95 -17.41 -7.69
C ARG A 62 6.92 -18.09 -6.72
N GLY A 63 6.44 -18.98 -5.85
CA GLY A 63 7.26 -19.70 -4.88
C GLY A 63 7.41 -18.98 -3.52
N PRO A 64 8.34 -19.42 -2.66
CA PRO A 64 8.32 -19.09 -1.23
C PRO A 64 9.01 -17.77 -0.86
N TYR A 65 9.76 -17.15 -1.78
CA TYR A 65 10.55 -15.94 -1.53
C TYR A 65 9.74 -14.64 -1.76
N THR A 66 8.50 -14.64 -1.27
CA THR A 66 7.47 -13.60 -1.41
C THR A 66 6.50 -13.70 -0.23
N GLY A 67 5.40 -12.95 -0.23
CA GLY A 67 4.42 -12.99 0.84
C GLY A 67 4.73 -12.03 1.99
N LEU A 68 3.68 -11.64 2.71
CA LEU A 68 3.78 -10.89 3.97
C LEU A 68 3.95 -11.81 5.17
N VAL A 69 3.52 -13.07 5.07
CA VAL A 69 3.58 -14.07 6.13
C VAL A 69 4.23 -15.37 5.66
N ASP A 70 4.90 -16.04 6.60
CA ASP A 70 5.68 -17.26 6.40
C ASP A 70 5.16 -18.43 7.27
N GLY A 71 5.22 -19.63 6.71
CA GLY A 71 4.88 -20.89 7.35
C GLY A 71 3.40 -21.06 7.65
N ASP A 72 3.06 -22.18 8.27
CA ASP A 72 1.67 -22.51 8.63
C ASP A 72 1.10 -21.62 9.75
N ASN A 73 1.99 -21.03 10.56
CA ASN A 73 1.63 -20.14 11.66
C ASN A 73 1.45 -18.68 11.23
N PHE A 74 1.51 -18.38 9.93
CA PHE A 74 1.39 -17.02 9.37
C PHE A 74 2.29 -16.00 10.08
N THR A 75 3.54 -16.38 10.35
CA THR A 75 4.49 -15.49 11.04
C THR A 75 4.89 -14.36 10.12
N LEU A 76 4.89 -13.12 10.60
CA LEU A 76 5.26 -11.97 9.78
C LEU A 76 6.68 -12.08 9.25
N THR A 77 6.82 -11.94 7.94
CA THR A 77 8.11 -11.68 7.29
C THR A 77 8.56 -10.23 7.56
N GLU A 78 9.80 -9.89 7.23
CA GLU A 78 10.26 -8.49 7.27
C GLU A 78 9.41 -7.58 6.38
N ALA A 79 9.04 -8.04 5.19
CA ALA A 79 8.13 -7.32 4.30
C ALA A 79 6.73 -7.16 4.92
N GLY A 80 6.23 -8.17 5.63
CA GLY A 80 4.99 -8.09 6.40
C GLY A 80 5.04 -7.05 7.53
N ARG A 81 6.17 -6.93 8.23
CA ARG A 81 6.37 -5.91 9.27
C ARG A 81 6.35 -4.50 8.68
N VAL A 82 7.13 -4.27 7.61
CA VAL A 82 7.12 -3.01 6.86
C VAL A 82 5.71 -2.66 6.39
N TYR A 83 4.97 -3.61 5.81
CA TYR A 83 3.59 -3.38 5.40
C TYR A 83 2.72 -2.90 6.57
N GLN A 84 2.79 -3.55 7.74
CA GLN A 84 2.06 -3.13 8.92
C GLN A 84 2.49 -1.74 9.42
N ASP A 85 3.79 -1.45 9.41
CA ASP A 85 4.32 -0.15 9.83
C ASP A 85 3.83 0.97 8.92
N LEU A 86 3.85 0.77 7.60
CA LEU A 86 3.29 1.72 6.63
C LEU A 86 1.79 1.92 6.83
N ARG A 87 1.03 0.84 7.04
CA ARG A 87 -0.41 0.94 7.34
C ARG A 87 -0.65 1.74 8.61
N ARG A 88 0.11 1.49 9.68
CA ARG A 88 0.03 2.29 10.92
C ARG A 88 0.39 3.75 10.69
N GLN A 89 1.46 4.02 9.94
CA GLN A 89 1.93 5.37 9.61
C GLN A 89 0.88 6.18 8.83
N TRP A 90 0.14 5.54 7.92
CA TRP A 90 -0.80 6.21 7.02
C TRP A 90 -2.26 6.14 7.46
N THR A 91 -2.58 5.39 8.51
CA THR A 91 -3.94 5.36 9.03
C THR A 91 -4.17 6.57 9.92
N THR A 92 -5.01 7.49 9.45
CA THR A 92 -5.49 8.63 10.24
C THR A 92 -6.56 8.17 11.22
N SER A 93 -6.42 8.51 12.51
CA SER A 93 -7.40 8.23 13.56
C SER A 93 -7.84 9.53 14.24
N GLU A 94 -8.55 10.37 13.49
CA GLU A 94 -9.07 11.65 13.97
C GLU A 94 -10.57 11.56 14.24
N VAL A 95 -11.03 12.20 15.31
CA VAL A 95 -12.45 12.34 15.66
C VAL A 95 -12.82 13.81 15.57
N LEU A 96 -13.77 14.14 14.69
CA LEU A 96 -14.28 15.50 14.53
C LEU A 96 -15.60 15.64 15.30
N THR A 97 -15.63 16.56 16.26
CA THR A 97 -16.86 16.91 16.99
C THR A 97 -17.44 18.17 16.38
N ALA A 98 -18.71 18.13 16.00
CA ALA A 98 -19.41 19.33 15.55
C ALA A 98 -19.64 20.28 16.75
N SER A 99 -18.93 21.42 16.85
CA SER A 99 -19.26 22.51 17.77
C SER A 99 -20.16 23.54 17.08
N GLU A 100 -20.93 24.32 17.83
CA GLU A 100 -21.92 25.31 17.33
C GLU A 100 -21.31 26.43 16.43
N VAL A 101 -20.01 26.39 16.17
CA VAL A 101 -19.25 27.36 15.37
C VAL A 101 -19.27 27.04 13.86
N PHE A 102 -19.89 25.94 13.42
CA PHE A 102 -20.13 25.68 11.99
C PHE A 102 -21.21 26.62 11.44
N LYS A 103 -20.83 27.90 11.24
CA LYS A 103 -21.52 28.80 10.33
C LYS A 103 -21.62 28.09 8.98
N HIS A 104 -22.81 28.09 8.39
CA HIS A 104 -23.17 27.44 7.13
C HIS A 104 -22.00 27.21 6.15
N GLU A 105 -21.90 25.96 5.64
CA GLU A 105 -21.12 25.52 4.45
C GLU A 105 -19.68 24.98 4.62
N GLU A 106 -19.23 24.54 5.80
CA GLU A 106 -17.92 23.87 5.88
C GLU A 106 -17.97 22.40 5.42
N VAL A 107 -17.24 22.09 4.34
CA VAL A 107 -17.09 20.74 3.77
C VAL A 107 -15.76 20.13 4.22
N PHE A 108 -15.82 19.05 5.01
CA PHE A 108 -14.63 18.25 5.31
C PHE A 108 -14.26 17.38 4.10
N LYS A 109 -13.05 17.56 3.57
CA LYS A 109 -12.51 16.78 2.45
C LYS A 109 -11.45 15.81 2.97
N PHE A 110 -11.68 14.52 2.77
CA PHE A 110 -10.71 13.46 3.06
C PHE A 110 -10.35 12.71 1.78
N ARG A 111 -9.10 12.30 1.67
CA ARG A 111 -8.60 11.40 0.62
C ARG A 111 -8.05 10.15 1.29
N GLY A 112 -8.73 9.04 1.09
CA GLY A 112 -8.27 7.72 1.50
C GLY A 112 -7.65 6.96 0.34
N PHE A 113 -7.04 5.83 0.67
CA PHE A 113 -6.56 4.83 -0.29
C PHE A 113 -7.24 3.49 0.02
N HIS A 114 -7.42 2.66 -1.00
CA HIS A 114 -7.91 1.28 -0.85
C HIS A 114 -6.74 0.32 -0.64
#